data_AF-A0A2D5IHE6-F1
#
_entry.id   AF-A0A2D5IHE6-F1
#
_cell.length_a   1.000
_cell.length_b   1.000
_cell.length_c   1.000
_cell.angle_alpha   90.00
_cell.angle_beta   90.00
_cell.angle_gamma   90.00
#
_symmetry.space_group_name_H-M   'P 1'
#
loop_
_entity.id
_entity.type
_entity.pdbx_description
1 polymer ?
#
loop_
_entity_poly.entity_id
_entity_poly.type
_entity_poly.pdbx_seq_one_letter_code
_entity_poly.pdbx_strand_id
1 'polypeptide(L)'
;MENKTQDRLLIIDFGSQVTQLIARRLRELNVFCEIHPFQSVDEQFLKRFDPKAVILSGGPSSVLDQNAPRPPRSVFDLNIPILGICYGQQVMMDMLGGKVERGHGTAEFGRAYVNKEKKDLGLLKGWFETDREQVWMSHGDHVSAIAPGFEVYGTSPNAPFAITADPKRQLFAVQFHPEVHHTPNGAKLYENFVKLAGFKGDWTMGAYREKAIAAIRAQVGDKKVICGLSGGVDSSVAAVLIHEAIGDQLTCVFVDHGLLRKDEAPEVVKMFRDHYNMQLIHADEQELFLGELDGQSDPETKRKIIGRLFIDVFQKHANSIEGAEFLAQGTLYPDVIESVSFSGGPSVTIKSHHNVGGLPAKMGLKLVEPLRELFKDEVRALGRELGLPESFIGRHPFPGPGLAIRCPGEITRAKLDILREADAIYIDQIRKHGLYDEIWQAFVAILPVRTVGVMGDGRTYDYACALRAVTSVDGMTADYYPFSHEFLGETATRIINEVEGINRVTYDITSKPPGTIEWE
;
A
#
# COMPACT_ATOMS: atom_id res chain seq x y z
N MET A 1 18.63 4.49 -31.02
CA MET A 1 18.17 3.27 -30.33
C MET A 1 18.24 3.59 -28.86
N GLU A 2 17.14 4.03 -28.27
CA GLU A 2 17.07 4.19 -26.81
C GLU A 2 17.30 2.80 -26.20
N ASN A 3 18.29 2.69 -25.31
CA ASN A 3 18.58 1.46 -24.59
C ASN A 3 17.30 1.03 -23.87
N LYS A 4 16.69 -0.08 -24.31
CA LYS A 4 15.54 -0.69 -23.61
C LYS A 4 16.09 -1.24 -22.30
N THR A 5 16.02 -0.44 -21.23
CA THR A 5 16.72 -0.70 -19.96
C THR A 5 16.06 -1.79 -19.12
N GLN A 6 14.82 -2.19 -19.42
CA GLN A 6 14.10 -3.19 -18.64
C GLN A 6 12.89 -3.74 -19.40
N ASP A 7 12.62 -5.05 -19.28
CA ASP A 7 11.37 -5.66 -19.73
C ASP A 7 10.20 -5.21 -18.83
N ARG A 8 9.06 -4.84 -19.41
CA ARG A 8 7.91 -4.30 -18.68
C ARG A 8 6.60 -4.93 -19.11
N LEU A 9 5.71 -5.17 -18.15
CA LEU A 9 4.32 -5.59 -18.37
C LEU A 9 3.39 -4.39 -18.22
N LEU A 10 2.47 -4.21 -19.18
CA LEU A 10 1.42 -3.19 -19.09
C LEU A 10 0.12 -3.82 -18.54
N ILE A 11 -0.42 -3.25 -17.45
CA ILE A 11 -1.77 -3.55 -16.99
C ILE A 11 -2.67 -2.40 -17.44
N ILE A 12 -3.66 -2.70 -18.28
CA ILE A 12 -4.68 -1.74 -18.69
C ILE A 12 -5.84 -1.87 -17.71
N ASP A 13 -6.08 -0.81 -16.92
CA ASP A 13 -7.12 -0.77 -15.90
C ASP A 13 -8.46 -0.29 -16.45
N PHE A 14 -9.48 -1.12 -16.28
CA PHE A 14 -10.89 -0.81 -16.56
C PHE A 14 -11.71 -0.49 -15.30
N GLY A 15 -11.04 -0.26 -14.16
CA GLY A 15 -11.67 0.23 -12.92
C GLY A 15 -12.04 -0.87 -11.92
N SER A 16 -11.36 -2.03 -11.96
CA SER A 16 -11.55 -3.05 -10.92
C SER A 16 -10.95 -2.61 -9.59
N GLN A 17 -11.68 -2.88 -8.49
CA GLN A 17 -11.20 -2.63 -7.13
C GLN A 17 -9.93 -3.44 -6.78
N VAL A 18 -9.65 -4.52 -7.52
CA VAL A 18 -8.52 -5.43 -7.27
C VAL A 18 -7.41 -5.32 -8.32
N THR A 19 -7.44 -4.33 -9.22
CA THR A 19 -6.38 -4.19 -10.26
C THR A 19 -4.98 -4.07 -9.65
N GLN A 20 -4.83 -3.38 -8.51
CA GLN A 20 -3.54 -3.28 -7.81
C GLN A 20 -2.99 -4.64 -7.36
N LEU A 21 -3.86 -5.62 -7.06
CA LEU A 21 -3.42 -6.97 -6.69
C LEU A 21 -2.77 -7.70 -7.88
N ILE A 22 -3.20 -7.43 -9.11
CA ILE A 22 -2.54 -7.96 -10.33
C ILE A 22 -1.07 -7.51 -10.34
N ALA A 23 -0.84 -6.21 -10.18
CA ALA A 23 0.51 -5.65 -10.14
C ALA A 23 1.34 -6.27 -9.00
N ARG A 24 0.77 -6.37 -7.79
CA ARG A 24 1.45 -7.01 -6.66
C ARG A 24 1.86 -8.46 -6.94
N ARG A 25 0.97 -9.27 -7.52
CA ARG A 25 1.30 -10.67 -7.90
C ARG A 25 2.43 -10.75 -8.93
N LEU A 26 2.52 -9.80 -9.85
CA LEU A 26 3.62 -9.76 -10.82
C LEU A 26 4.93 -9.31 -10.17
N ARG A 27 4.87 -8.35 -9.24
CA ARG A 27 6.05 -7.92 -8.46
C ARG A 27 6.59 -9.04 -7.58
N GLU A 28 5.72 -9.86 -6.97
CA GLU A 28 6.11 -11.09 -6.24
C GLU A 28 6.87 -12.09 -7.12
N LEU A 29 6.65 -12.05 -8.44
CA LEU A 29 7.34 -12.86 -9.44
C LEU A 29 8.58 -12.16 -10.04
N ASN A 30 9.05 -11.06 -9.42
CA ASN A 30 10.16 -10.23 -9.88
C ASN A 30 9.94 -9.68 -11.31
N VAL A 31 8.70 -9.33 -11.67
CA VAL A 31 8.37 -8.73 -12.96
C VAL A 31 7.95 -7.28 -12.78
N PHE A 32 8.67 -6.36 -13.41
CA PHE A 32 8.26 -4.97 -13.43
C PHE A 32 7.00 -4.78 -14.27
N CYS A 33 6.04 -4.06 -13.69
CA CYS A 33 4.77 -3.76 -14.31
C CYS A 33 4.29 -2.36 -13.95
N GLU A 34 3.50 -1.78 -14.84
CA GLU A 34 2.81 -0.52 -14.61
C GLU A 34 1.32 -0.66 -14.96
N ILE A 35 0.46 -0.12 -14.10
CA ILE A 35 -0.98 0.07 -14.26
C ILE A 35 -1.23 1.42 -14.91
N HIS A 36 -1.98 1.42 -16.01
CA HIS A 36 -2.43 2.62 -16.70
C HIS A 36 -3.93 2.52 -17.00
N PRO A 37 -4.73 3.57 -16.72
CA PRO A 37 -6.15 3.54 -17.02
C PRO A 37 -6.37 3.46 -18.54
N PHE A 38 -7.40 2.73 -18.98
CA PHE A 38 -7.65 2.46 -20.40
C PHE A 38 -7.64 3.70 -21.30
N GLN A 39 -8.18 4.81 -20.82
CA GLN A 39 -8.27 6.08 -21.55
C GLN A 39 -6.91 6.78 -21.77
N SER A 40 -5.88 6.42 -20.99
CA SER A 40 -4.51 6.94 -21.16
C SER A 40 -3.67 6.13 -22.15
N VAL A 41 -4.18 4.96 -22.56
CA VAL A 41 -3.49 4.04 -23.45
C VAL A 41 -3.96 4.28 -24.88
N ASP A 42 -3.10 4.91 -25.68
CA ASP A 42 -3.28 5.07 -27.12
C ASP A 42 -2.15 4.38 -27.90
N GLU A 43 -2.19 4.45 -29.24
CA GLU A 43 -1.14 3.87 -30.08
C GLU A 43 0.25 4.45 -29.81
N GLN A 44 0.34 5.74 -29.47
CA GLN A 44 1.62 6.39 -29.21
C GLN A 44 2.18 5.94 -27.86
N PHE A 45 1.31 5.81 -26.85
CA PHE A 45 1.64 5.25 -25.55
C PHE A 45 2.19 3.84 -25.71
N LEU A 46 1.50 2.95 -26.43
CA LEU A 46 1.96 1.58 -26.64
C LEU A 46 3.33 1.51 -27.30
N LYS A 47 3.60 2.38 -28.29
CA LYS A 47 4.91 2.47 -28.95
C LYS A 47 6.01 2.96 -28.01
N ARG A 48 5.73 3.96 -27.16
CA ARG A 48 6.70 4.47 -26.18
C ARG A 48 6.95 3.51 -25.03
N PHE A 49 5.88 2.86 -24.55
CA PHE A 49 5.94 1.92 -23.44
C PHE A 49 6.58 0.59 -23.85
N ASP A 50 6.38 0.17 -25.10
CA ASP A 50 6.97 -1.03 -25.72
C ASP A 50 6.84 -2.29 -24.83
N PRO A 51 5.59 -2.67 -24.45
CA PRO A 51 5.33 -3.72 -23.47
C PRO A 51 5.76 -5.09 -24.00
N LYS A 52 6.29 -5.93 -23.11
CA LYS A 52 6.59 -7.34 -23.43
C LYS A 52 5.36 -8.24 -23.30
N ALA A 53 4.40 -7.84 -22.47
CA ALA A 53 3.10 -8.47 -22.32
C ALA A 53 2.07 -7.44 -21.83
N VAL A 54 0.79 -7.74 -22.05
CA VAL A 54 -0.33 -6.91 -21.59
C VAL A 54 -1.30 -7.74 -20.74
N ILE A 55 -1.79 -7.16 -19.65
CA ILE A 55 -2.96 -7.66 -18.92
C ILE A 55 -4.10 -6.66 -19.05
N LEU A 56 -5.26 -7.16 -19.43
CA LEU A 56 -6.52 -6.42 -19.48
C LEU A 56 -7.30 -6.75 -18.19
N SER A 57 -7.45 -5.79 -17.29
CA SER A 57 -8.00 -6.04 -15.95
C SER A 57 -9.50 -6.40 -15.97
N GLY A 58 -10.04 -6.72 -14.80
CA GLY A 58 -11.49 -6.67 -14.60
C GLY A 58 -12.01 -5.23 -14.58
N GLY A 59 -13.33 -5.07 -14.45
CA GLY A 59 -13.99 -3.79 -14.34
C GLY A 59 -15.49 -3.96 -14.04
N PRO A 60 -16.15 -2.94 -13.50
CA PRO A 60 -17.58 -3.01 -13.13
C PRO A 60 -18.53 -2.77 -14.32
N SER A 61 -18.01 -2.32 -15.46
CA SER A 61 -18.81 -1.95 -16.64
C SER A 61 -19.36 -3.16 -17.39
N SER A 62 -20.37 -2.94 -18.24
CA SER A 62 -20.77 -3.88 -19.28
C SER A 62 -20.08 -3.51 -20.60
N VAL A 63 -19.57 -4.49 -21.35
CA VAL A 63 -18.96 -4.21 -22.67
C VAL A 63 -19.99 -3.74 -23.69
N LEU A 64 -21.28 -3.99 -23.44
CA LEU A 64 -22.39 -3.63 -24.31
C LEU A 64 -22.83 -2.16 -24.12
N ASP A 65 -22.29 -1.46 -23.12
CA ASP A 65 -22.58 -0.04 -22.92
C ASP A 65 -21.92 0.83 -24.00
N GLN A 66 -22.59 1.92 -24.37
CA GLN A 66 -22.14 2.82 -25.46
C GLN A 66 -20.73 3.38 -25.24
N ASN A 67 -20.37 3.66 -23.99
CA ASN A 67 -19.07 4.21 -23.59
C ASN A 67 -18.26 3.21 -22.76
N ALA A 68 -18.44 1.92 -23.02
CA ALA A 68 -17.72 0.86 -22.35
C ALA A 68 -16.18 1.07 -22.42
N PRO A 69 -15.46 0.96 -21.30
CA PRO A 69 -14.00 1.02 -21.27
C PRO A 69 -13.36 0.00 -22.23
N ARG A 70 -12.52 0.48 -23.17
CA ARG A 70 -11.86 -0.37 -24.17
C ARG A 70 -10.43 0.08 -24.42
N PRO A 71 -9.49 -0.84 -24.66
CA PRO A 71 -8.15 -0.49 -25.13
C PRO A 71 -8.20 -0.11 -26.61
N PRO A 72 -7.17 0.57 -27.15
CA PRO A 72 -7.07 0.76 -28.59
C PRO A 72 -6.89 -0.60 -29.27
N ARG A 73 -7.53 -0.78 -30.44
CA ARG A 73 -7.51 -2.07 -31.16
C ARG A 73 -6.10 -2.59 -31.44
N SER A 74 -5.16 -1.67 -31.65
CA SER A 74 -3.73 -1.93 -31.86
C SER A 74 -3.09 -2.77 -30.75
N VAL A 75 -3.66 -2.83 -29.53
CA VAL A 75 -3.17 -3.72 -28.46
C VAL A 75 -3.11 -5.17 -28.94
N PHE A 76 -4.12 -5.63 -29.69
CA PHE A 76 -4.18 -7.01 -30.17
C PHE A 76 -3.26 -7.28 -31.38
N ASP A 77 -2.66 -6.25 -31.96
CA ASP A 77 -1.78 -6.34 -33.13
C ASP A 77 -0.28 -6.33 -32.74
N LEU A 78 0.03 -6.25 -31.43
CA LEU A 78 1.40 -6.14 -30.92
C LEU A 78 2.23 -7.43 -31.05
N ASN A 79 1.61 -8.57 -31.36
CA ASN A 79 2.26 -9.90 -31.42
C ASN A 79 3.03 -10.25 -30.13
N ILE A 80 2.44 -9.94 -28.98
CA ILE A 80 2.94 -10.26 -27.64
C ILE A 80 1.84 -10.98 -26.85
N PRO A 81 2.17 -11.70 -25.76
CA PRO A 81 1.17 -12.31 -24.91
C PRO A 81 0.22 -11.30 -24.25
N ILE A 82 -1.08 -11.58 -24.31
CA ILE A 82 -2.13 -10.77 -23.69
C ILE A 82 -3.03 -11.65 -22.84
N LEU A 83 -3.27 -11.26 -21.58
CA LEU A 83 -4.20 -11.95 -20.68
C LEU A 83 -5.38 -11.02 -20.34
N GLY A 84 -6.60 -11.44 -20.68
CA GLY A 84 -7.84 -10.79 -20.27
C GLY A 84 -8.46 -11.42 -19.03
N ILE A 85 -8.80 -10.60 -18.03
CA ILE A 85 -9.37 -11.06 -16.75
C ILE A 85 -10.77 -10.50 -16.61
N CYS A 86 -11.76 -11.37 -16.45
CA CYS A 86 -13.18 -11.01 -16.28
C CYS A 86 -13.68 -10.03 -17.36
N TYR A 87 -13.83 -8.74 -17.06
CA TYR A 87 -14.18 -7.71 -18.04
C TYR A 87 -13.17 -7.66 -19.21
N GLY A 88 -11.87 -7.82 -18.93
CA GLY A 88 -10.84 -7.91 -19.96
C GLY A 88 -11.03 -9.11 -20.91
N GLN A 89 -11.55 -10.24 -20.41
CA GLN A 89 -11.98 -11.35 -21.28
C GLN A 89 -13.13 -10.92 -22.18
N GLN A 90 -14.16 -10.29 -21.61
CA GLN A 90 -15.34 -9.86 -22.37
C GLN A 90 -14.97 -8.87 -23.48
N VAL A 91 -14.13 -7.88 -23.15
CA VAL A 91 -13.62 -6.89 -24.11
C VAL A 91 -12.84 -7.58 -25.23
N MET A 92 -11.94 -8.51 -24.89
CA MET A 92 -11.16 -9.27 -25.86
C MET A 92 -12.07 -10.07 -26.80
N MET A 93 -13.05 -10.79 -26.27
CA MET A 93 -13.97 -11.59 -27.10
C MET A 93 -14.82 -10.71 -28.02
N ASP A 94 -15.41 -9.64 -27.48
CA ASP A 94 -16.27 -8.73 -28.25
C ASP A 94 -15.49 -8.03 -29.38
N MET A 95 -14.30 -7.50 -29.09
CA MET A 95 -13.48 -6.79 -30.10
C MET A 95 -12.91 -7.71 -31.19
N LEU A 96 -12.78 -9.01 -30.93
CA LEU A 96 -12.22 -9.99 -31.85
C LEU A 96 -13.28 -10.82 -32.59
N GLY A 97 -14.57 -10.45 -32.47
CA GLY A 97 -15.67 -11.06 -33.23
C GLY A 97 -16.37 -12.23 -32.53
N GLY A 98 -16.19 -12.36 -31.21
CA GLY A 98 -17.06 -13.17 -30.36
C GLY A 98 -18.37 -12.44 -30.02
N LYS A 99 -19.10 -12.95 -29.03
CA LYS A 99 -20.36 -12.36 -28.55
C LYS A 99 -20.42 -12.35 -27.03
N VAL A 100 -20.84 -11.23 -26.47
CA VAL A 100 -21.10 -11.06 -25.03
C VAL A 100 -22.57 -10.74 -24.82
N GLU A 101 -23.17 -11.32 -23.80
CA GLU A 101 -24.57 -11.12 -23.44
C GLU A 101 -24.71 -10.69 -21.98
N ARG A 102 -25.67 -9.80 -21.73
CA ARG A 102 -26.04 -9.40 -20.36
C ARG A 102 -26.58 -10.60 -19.61
N GLY A 103 -26.08 -10.83 -18.40
CA GLY A 103 -26.50 -11.94 -17.56
C GLY A 103 -27.93 -11.76 -17.07
N HIS A 104 -28.90 -12.41 -17.71
CA HIS A 104 -30.19 -12.69 -17.07
C HIS A 104 -30.09 -14.06 -16.37
N GLY A 105 -29.70 -14.05 -15.09
CA GLY A 105 -29.63 -15.26 -14.25
C GLY A 105 -28.30 -16.03 -14.25
N THR A 106 -27.27 -15.52 -14.93
CA THR A 106 -25.93 -16.14 -15.03
C THR A 106 -24.84 -15.33 -14.32
N ALA A 107 -25.21 -14.28 -13.59
CA ALA A 107 -24.25 -13.49 -12.81
C ALA A 107 -23.71 -14.35 -11.66
N GLU A 108 -22.39 -14.57 -11.65
CA GLU A 108 -21.72 -15.42 -10.67
C GLU A 108 -20.75 -14.55 -9.86
N PHE A 109 -21.06 -14.43 -8.56
CA PHE A 109 -20.25 -13.70 -7.59
C PHE A 109 -19.88 -14.64 -6.46
N GLY A 110 -18.58 -14.92 -6.31
CA GLY A 110 -18.05 -15.72 -5.22
C GLY A 110 -17.28 -16.95 -5.67
N ARG A 111 -17.19 -17.94 -4.77
CA ARG A 111 -16.41 -19.16 -5.01
C ARG A 111 -17.11 -20.04 -6.03
N ALA A 112 -16.37 -20.44 -7.06
CA ALA A 112 -16.78 -21.41 -8.06
C ALA A 112 -15.68 -22.43 -8.32
N TYR A 113 -15.98 -23.45 -9.11
CA TYR A 113 -15.00 -24.43 -9.59
C TYR A 113 -14.96 -24.41 -11.11
N VAL A 114 -13.74 -24.36 -11.65
CA VAL A 114 -13.49 -24.52 -13.08
C VAL A 114 -13.03 -25.96 -13.31
N ASN A 115 -13.69 -26.67 -14.22
CA ASN A 115 -13.30 -28.00 -14.65
C ASN A 115 -12.24 -27.92 -15.74
N LYS A 116 -11.30 -28.86 -15.70
CA LYS A 116 -10.23 -28.98 -16.69
C LYS A 116 -10.75 -29.61 -17.98
N GLU A 117 -10.43 -28.98 -19.11
CA GLU A 117 -10.64 -29.61 -20.43
C GLU A 117 -9.46 -30.51 -20.82
N LYS A 118 -9.70 -31.50 -21.68
CA LYS A 118 -8.67 -32.44 -22.18
C LYS A 118 -7.78 -31.81 -23.27
N LYS A 119 -7.22 -30.63 -22.98
CA LYS A 119 -6.31 -29.89 -23.86
C LYS A 119 -5.17 -29.29 -23.06
N ASP A 120 -3.98 -29.30 -23.65
CA ASP A 120 -2.81 -28.71 -23.03
C ASP A 120 -2.69 -27.23 -23.39
N LEU A 121 -2.47 -26.41 -22.37
CA LEU A 121 -2.18 -24.99 -22.51
C LEU A 121 -1.00 -24.65 -21.60
N GLY A 122 0.05 -24.05 -22.15
CA GLY A 122 1.24 -23.67 -21.36
C GLY A 122 0.89 -22.80 -20.14
N LEU A 123 -0.14 -21.96 -20.26
CA LEU A 123 -0.65 -21.10 -19.18
C LEU A 123 -1.16 -21.89 -17.97
N LEU A 124 -1.64 -23.12 -18.19
CA LEU A 124 -2.28 -23.96 -17.18
C LEU A 124 -1.36 -25.07 -16.67
N LYS A 125 -0.08 -25.04 -17.03
CA LYS A 125 0.90 -26.06 -16.63
C LYS A 125 1.01 -26.12 -15.10
N GLY A 126 0.58 -27.23 -14.52
CA GLY A 126 0.56 -27.44 -13.07
C GLY A 126 -0.38 -26.51 -12.31
N TRP A 127 -1.35 -25.89 -13.00
CA TRP A 127 -2.37 -25.04 -12.35
C TRP A 127 -3.51 -25.87 -11.76
N PHE A 128 -3.92 -26.91 -12.46
CA PHE A 128 -4.89 -27.90 -11.97
C PHE A 128 -4.17 -28.98 -11.16
N GLU A 129 -4.42 -29.03 -9.86
CA GLU A 129 -3.97 -30.15 -9.00
C GLU A 129 -4.83 -31.39 -9.18
N THR A 130 -6.11 -31.19 -9.49
CA THR A 130 -7.10 -32.26 -9.75
C THR A 130 -7.86 -31.97 -11.06
N ASP A 131 -8.97 -32.64 -11.33
CA ASP A 131 -9.81 -32.36 -12.52
C ASP A 131 -10.58 -31.02 -12.44
N ARG A 132 -10.51 -30.32 -11.30
CA ARG A 132 -11.08 -28.98 -11.12
C ARG A 132 -10.23 -28.11 -10.21
N GLU A 133 -10.39 -26.81 -10.32
CA GLU A 133 -9.69 -25.82 -9.50
C GLU A 133 -10.68 -24.81 -8.90
N GLN A 134 -10.45 -24.37 -7.66
CA GLN A 134 -11.26 -23.33 -7.04
C GLN A 134 -10.88 -21.96 -7.59
N VAL A 135 -11.87 -21.15 -7.93
CA VAL A 135 -11.67 -19.78 -8.41
C VAL A 135 -12.65 -18.80 -7.77
N TRP A 136 -12.34 -17.51 -7.90
CA TRP A 136 -13.24 -16.42 -7.56
C TRP A 136 -13.86 -15.80 -8.81
N MET A 137 -15.15 -16.08 -9.02
CA MET A 137 -15.93 -15.47 -10.10
C MET A 137 -16.51 -14.13 -9.63
N SER A 138 -16.50 -13.14 -10.51
CA SER A 138 -17.13 -11.85 -10.26
C SER A 138 -17.54 -11.22 -11.58
N HIS A 139 -18.63 -11.72 -12.18
CA HIS A 139 -19.09 -11.22 -13.47
C HIS A 139 -20.62 -11.10 -13.53
N GLY A 140 -21.09 -10.02 -14.14
CA GLY A 140 -22.49 -9.86 -14.54
C GLY A 140 -22.72 -10.42 -15.94
N ASP A 141 -22.04 -9.83 -16.92
CA ASP A 141 -22.08 -10.28 -18.31
C ASP A 141 -21.32 -11.60 -18.50
N HIS A 142 -21.63 -12.31 -19.58
CA HIS A 142 -20.91 -13.52 -19.95
C HIS A 142 -20.66 -13.57 -21.46
N VAL A 143 -19.57 -14.23 -21.84
CA VAL A 143 -19.29 -14.56 -23.23
C VAL A 143 -20.30 -15.64 -23.66
N SER A 144 -21.05 -15.41 -24.73
CA SER A 144 -22.00 -16.39 -25.29
C SER A 144 -21.47 -17.05 -26.57
N ALA A 145 -20.48 -16.44 -27.23
CA ALA A 145 -19.71 -17.05 -28.31
C ALA A 145 -18.25 -16.58 -28.25
N ILE A 146 -17.30 -17.52 -28.33
CA ILE A 146 -15.87 -17.20 -28.38
C ILE A 146 -15.48 -16.63 -29.75
N ALA A 147 -14.47 -15.75 -29.76
CA ALA A 147 -13.95 -15.18 -30.99
C ALA A 147 -13.27 -16.23 -31.89
N PRO A 148 -13.26 -16.05 -33.22
CA PRO A 148 -12.57 -16.98 -34.13
C PRO A 148 -11.09 -17.19 -33.75
N GLY A 149 -10.66 -18.44 -33.75
CA GLY A 149 -9.30 -18.85 -33.39
C GLY A 149 -9.11 -19.19 -31.91
N PHE A 150 -10.05 -18.83 -31.03
CA PHE A 150 -10.01 -19.23 -29.63
C PHE A 150 -10.53 -20.65 -29.44
N GLU A 151 -10.00 -21.31 -28.41
CA GLU A 151 -10.46 -22.59 -27.91
C GLU A 151 -10.74 -22.51 -26.40
N VAL A 152 -11.59 -23.41 -25.91
CA VAL A 152 -11.94 -23.53 -24.49
C VAL A 152 -10.99 -24.51 -23.80
N TYR A 153 -10.48 -24.11 -22.63
CA TYR A 153 -9.55 -24.89 -21.81
C TYR A 153 -10.06 -25.12 -20.37
N GLY A 154 -11.15 -24.45 -19.99
CA GLY A 154 -11.79 -24.65 -18.71
C GLY A 154 -13.22 -24.11 -18.70
N THR A 155 -14.10 -24.81 -17.98
CA THR A 155 -15.54 -24.54 -17.96
C THR A 155 -16.08 -24.54 -16.53
N SER A 156 -17.07 -23.69 -16.25
CA SER A 156 -17.91 -23.77 -15.04
C SER A 156 -19.38 -23.85 -15.45
N PRO A 157 -20.30 -24.28 -14.55
CA PRO A 157 -21.74 -24.35 -14.87
C PRO A 157 -22.34 -23.04 -15.40
N ASN A 158 -21.88 -21.88 -14.88
CA ASN A 158 -22.38 -20.56 -15.26
C ASN A 158 -21.43 -19.79 -16.18
N ALA A 159 -20.23 -20.31 -16.44
CA ALA A 159 -19.23 -19.75 -17.35
C ALA A 159 -18.66 -20.87 -18.26
N PRO A 160 -19.35 -21.23 -19.36
CA PRO A 160 -18.89 -22.26 -20.30
C PRO A 160 -17.59 -21.88 -21.03
N PHE A 161 -17.15 -20.63 -20.92
CA PHE A 161 -15.90 -20.11 -21.46
C PHE A 161 -15.02 -19.54 -20.34
N ALA A 162 -14.94 -20.24 -19.20
CA ALA A 162 -14.20 -19.77 -18.02
C ALA A 162 -12.70 -19.59 -18.28
N ILE A 163 -12.10 -20.42 -19.14
CA ILE A 163 -10.73 -20.25 -19.64
C ILE A 163 -10.74 -20.44 -21.15
N THR A 164 -10.28 -19.42 -21.88
CA THR A 164 -10.17 -19.47 -23.34
C THR A 164 -8.82 -18.94 -23.79
N ALA A 165 -8.32 -19.46 -24.91
CA ALA A 165 -7.07 -18.97 -25.49
C ALA A 165 -6.99 -19.17 -27.00
N ASP A 166 -6.27 -18.28 -27.67
CA ASP A 166 -5.70 -18.47 -29.00
C ASP A 166 -4.17 -18.52 -28.87
N PRO A 167 -3.58 -19.73 -28.74
CA PRO A 167 -2.14 -19.87 -28.56
C PRO A 167 -1.31 -19.36 -29.74
N LYS A 168 -1.87 -19.31 -30.96
CA LYS A 168 -1.14 -18.83 -32.15
C LYS A 168 -0.91 -17.33 -32.09
N ARG A 169 -1.92 -16.59 -31.63
CA ARG A 169 -1.82 -15.13 -31.40
C ARG A 169 -1.36 -14.76 -29.98
N GLN A 170 -1.11 -15.76 -29.12
CA GLN A 170 -0.74 -15.59 -27.71
C GLN A 170 -1.78 -14.78 -26.91
N LEU A 171 -3.07 -14.98 -27.22
CA LEU A 171 -4.16 -14.33 -26.51
C LEU A 171 -4.78 -15.33 -25.52
N PHE A 172 -4.91 -14.90 -24.27
CA PHE A 172 -5.41 -15.71 -23.18
C PHE A 172 -6.50 -14.96 -22.43
N ALA A 173 -7.50 -15.65 -21.91
CA ALA A 173 -8.59 -15.04 -21.18
C ALA A 173 -9.15 -15.96 -20.10
N VAL A 174 -9.48 -15.37 -18.94
CA VAL A 174 -10.10 -16.04 -17.80
C VAL A 174 -11.28 -15.23 -17.26
N GLN A 175 -12.35 -15.91 -16.87
CA GLN A 175 -13.59 -15.28 -16.40
C GLN A 175 -13.60 -15.07 -14.86
N PHE A 176 -12.53 -15.49 -14.18
CA PHE A 176 -12.30 -15.37 -12.74
C PHE A 176 -11.08 -14.49 -12.45
N HIS A 177 -10.89 -14.13 -11.18
CA HIS A 177 -9.78 -13.32 -10.70
C HIS A 177 -8.64 -14.18 -10.13
N PRO A 178 -7.53 -14.39 -10.86
CA PRO A 178 -6.37 -15.12 -10.33
C PRO A 178 -5.56 -14.33 -9.29
N GLU A 179 -5.76 -13.02 -9.16
CA GLU A 179 -4.99 -12.15 -8.26
C GLU A 179 -5.44 -12.22 -6.79
N VAL A 180 -6.68 -12.65 -6.56
CA VAL A 180 -7.26 -12.69 -5.20
C VAL A 180 -6.92 -13.99 -4.48
N HIS A 181 -6.77 -13.91 -3.15
CA HIS A 181 -6.48 -15.07 -2.29
C HIS A 181 -7.52 -16.22 -2.44
N HIS A 182 -8.76 -15.89 -2.83
CA HIS A 182 -9.82 -16.88 -3.03
C HIS A 182 -9.60 -17.83 -4.22
N THR A 183 -8.65 -17.54 -5.11
CA THR A 183 -8.18 -18.43 -6.18
C THR A 183 -6.80 -18.99 -5.77
N PRO A 184 -6.74 -20.16 -5.09
CA PRO A 184 -5.53 -20.62 -4.40
C PRO A 184 -4.31 -20.74 -5.34
N ASN A 185 -4.52 -21.34 -6.52
CA ASN A 185 -3.48 -21.50 -7.52
C ASN A 185 -3.34 -20.31 -8.48
N GLY A 186 -3.89 -19.14 -8.13
CA GLY A 186 -3.82 -17.93 -8.96
C GLY A 186 -2.39 -17.47 -9.26
N ALA A 187 -1.49 -17.52 -8.26
CA ALA A 187 -0.07 -17.20 -8.43
C ALA A 187 0.61 -18.08 -9.49
N LYS A 188 0.22 -19.35 -9.58
CA LYS A 188 0.77 -20.29 -10.59
C LYS A 188 0.37 -19.90 -12.01
N LEU A 189 -0.83 -19.37 -12.21
CA LEU A 189 -1.28 -18.86 -13.51
C LEU A 189 -0.43 -17.66 -13.96
N TYR A 190 -0.19 -16.71 -13.07
CA TYR A 190 0.70 -15.57 -13.34
C TYR A 190 2.13 -16.01 -13.62
N GLU A 191 2.68 -16.94 -12.84
CA GLU A 191 4.01 -17.52 -13.06
C GLU A 191 4.13 -18.11 -14.48
N ASN A 192 3.12 -18.85 -14.93
CA ASN A 192 3.10 -19.41 -16.27
C ASN A 192 2.95 -18.33 -17.34
N PHE A 193 2.11 -17.31 -17.13
CA PHE A 193 1.94 -16.20 -18.07
C PHE A 193 3.24 -15.41 -18.28
N VAL A 194 3.93 -15.04 -17.20
CA VAL A 194 5.19 -14.28 -17.31
C VAL A 194 6.31 -15.11 -17.93
N LYS A 195 6.34 -16.44 -17.66
CA LYS A 195 7.25 -17.37 -18.34
C LYS A 195 6.97 -17.48 -19.83
N LEU A 196 5.71 -17.56 -20.23
CA LEU A 196 5.30 -17.56 -21.63
C LEU A 196 5.69 -16.27 -22.36
N ALA A 197 5.59 -15.13 -21.66
CA ALA A 197 6.07 -13.84 -22.15
C ALA A 197 7.60 -13.67 -22.09
N GLY A 198 8.33 -14.64 -21.54
CA GLY A 198 9.78 -14.65 -21.51
C GLY A 198 10.39 -13.65 -20.54
N PHE A 199 9.69 -13.26 -19.48
CA PHE A 199 10.29 -12.46 -18.40
C PHE A 199 11.35 -13.29 -17.66
N LYS A 200 12.43 -12.61 -17.26
CA LYS A 200 13.58 -13.25 -16.60
C LYS A 200 13.56 -13.13 -15.07
N GLY A 201 12.69 -12.28 -14.52
CA GLY A 201 12.68 -11.98 -13.09
C GLY A 201 13.76 -10.96 -12.69
N ASP A 202 14.01 -9.95 -13.52
CA ASP A 202 15.08 -8.95 -13.34
C ASP A 202 14.67 -7.79 -12.42
N TRP A 203 13.42 -7.72 -12.00
CA TRP A 203 12.98 -6.75 -11.00
C TRP A 203 13.32 -7.22 -9.59
N THR A 204 14.50 -6.83 -9.13
CA THR A 204 14.97 -7.07 -7.76
C THR A 204 15.28 -5.75 -7.08
N MET A 205 15.24 -5.70 -5.74
CA MET A 205 15.53 -4.46 -5.01
C MET A 205 17.00 -4.01 -5.15
N GLY A 206 17.94 -4.94 -5.36
CA GLY A 206 19.31 -4.60 -5.72
C GLY A 206 19.41 -3.89 -7.07
N ALA A 207 18.78 -4.44 -8.12
CA ALA A 207 18.74 -3.80 -9.44
C ALA A 207 17.99 -2.46 -9.40
N TYR A 208 16.91 -2.38 -8.62
CA TYR A 208 16.16 -1.14 -8.43
C TYR A 208 17.01 -0.06 -7.74
N ARG A 209 17.73 -0.42 -6.67
CA ARG A 209 18.63 0.49 -5.94
C ARG A 209 19.63 1.16 -6.89
N GLU A 210 20.31 0.37 -7.73
CA GLU A 210 21.26 0.92 -8.71
C GLU A 210 20.60 1.88 -9.71
N LYS A 211 19.44 1.47 -10.27
CA LYS A 211 18.64 2.30 -11.19
C LYS A 211 18.21 3.61 -10.52
N ALA A 212 17.69 3.54 -9.30
CA ALA A 212 17.20 4.67 -8.56
C ALA A 212 18.34 5.64 -8.20
N ILE A 213 19.48 5.15 -7.75
CA ILE A 213 20.67 5.97 -7.49
C ILE A 213 21.11 6.72 -8.75
N ALA A 214 21.17 6.05 -9.90
CA ALA A 214 21.54 6.70 -11.15
C ALA A 214 20.52 7.77 -11.56
N ALA A 215 19.22 7.50 -11.41
CA ALA A 215 18.16 8.45 -11.71
C ALA A 215 18.21 9.69 -10.79
N ILE A 216 18.42 9.49 -9.48
CA ILE A 216 18.53 10.56 -8.49
C ILE A 216 19.74 11.45 -8.82
N ARG A 217 20.92 10.87 -9.09
CA ARG A 217 22.13 11.62 -9.48
C ARG A 217 21.90 12.44 -10.75
N ALA A 218 21.26 11.85 -11.76
CA ALA A 218 20.97 12.54 -13.02
C ALA A 218 19.95 13.68 -12.84
N GLN A 219 18.95 13.49 -11.98
CA GLN A 219 17.92 14.49 -11.70
C GLN A 219 18.44 15.65 -10.86
N VAL A 220 19.20 15.35 -9.80
CA VAL A 220 19.63 16.32 -8.78
C VAL A 220 20.89 17.07 -9.21
N GLY A 221 21.83 16.41 -9.88
CA GLY A 221 23.12 17.01 -10.25
C GLY A 221 23.90 17.46 -9.02
N ASP A 222 24.30 18.73 -8.97
CA ASP A 222 25.05 19.38 -7.90
C ASP A 222 24.18 20.12 -6.87
N LYS A 223 22.85 20.04 -7.01
CA LYS A 223 21.89 20.76 -6.17
C LYS A 223 21.63 20.05 -4.85
N LYS A 224 21.10 20.76 -3.87
CA LYS A 224 20.71 20.17 -2.59
C LYS A 224 19.26 19.68 -2.60
N VAL A 225 19.03 18.64 -1.80
CA VAL A 225 17.74 18.02 -1.58
C VAL A 225 17.37 18.15 -0.11
N ILE A 226 16.14 18.58 0.17
CA ILE A 226 15.58 18.58 1.52
C ILE A 226 14.66 17.37 1.65
N CYS A 227 14.71 16.65 2.76
CA CYS A 227 13.80 15.54 3.04
C CYS A 227 13.11 15.70 4.40
N GLY A 228 11.79 15.54 4.42
CA GLY A 228 11.03 15.42 5.67
C GLY A 228 11.10 13.99 6.19
N LEU A 229 11.76 13.82 7.33
CA LEU A 229 11.76 12.56 8.06
C LEU A 229 10.59 12.53 9.04
N SER A 230 9.80 11.46 9.00
CA SER A 230 8.70 11.23 9.94
C SER A 230 8.97 10.08 10.92
N GLY A 231 10.08 9.36 10.76
CA GLY A 231 10.36 8.10 11.48
C GLY A 231 9.62 6.88 10.91
N GLY A 232 8.73 7.07 9.94
CA GLY A 232 8.09 5.99 9.19
C GLY A 232 9.03 5.31 8.20
N VAL A 233 8.69 4.08 7.81
CA VAL A 233 9.50 3.26 6.89
C VAL A 233 9.75 3.98 5.55
N ASP A 234 8.73 4.62 4.97
CA ASP A 234 8.83 5.16 3.61
C ASP A 234 9.78 6.37 3.54
N SER A 235 9.61 7.33 4.46
CA SER A 235 10.51 8.49 4.55
C SER A 235 11.93 8.06 4.91
N SER A 236 12.08 7.03 5.74
CA SER A 236 13.39 6.48 6.12
C SER A 236 14.11 5.85 4.93
N VAL A 237 13.43 4.97 4.18
CA VAL A 237 14.00 4.30 3.00
C VAL A 237 14.32 5.32 1.90
N ALA A 238 13.43 6.30 1.67
CA ALA A 238 13.69 7.38 0.72
C ALA A 238 14.92 8.20 1.11
N ALA A 239 15.05 8.58 2.39
CA ALA A 239 16.18 9.35 2.88
C ALA A 239 17.50 8.59 2.74
N VAL A 240 17.56 7.32 3.15
CA VAL A 240 18.79 6.51 3.03
C VAL A 240 19.16 6.28 1.56
N LEU A 241 18.19 6.00 0.68
CA LEU A 241 18.42 5.82 -0.75
C LEU A 241 18.98 7.09 -1.41
N ILE A 242 18.41 8.25 -1.09
CA ILE A 242 18.90 9.53 -1.61
C ILE A 242 20.27 9.83 -1.02
N HIS A 243 20.49 9.60 0.28
CA HIS A 243 21.80 9.80 0.90
C HIS A 243 22.89 8.95 0.23
N GLU A 244 22.59 7.69 -0.09
CA GLU A 244 23.54 6.85 -0.82
C GLU A 244 23.83 7.39 -2.23
N ALA A 245 22.83 8.01 -2.86
CA ALA A 245 22.99 8.60 -4.19
C ALA A 245 23.85 9.87 -4.18
N ILE A 246 23.62 10.81 -3.25
CA ILE A 246 24.16 12.18 -3.32
C ILE A 246 24.85 12.66 -2.03
N GLY A 247 24.98 11.81 -1.01
CA GLY A 247 25.70 12.08 0.23
C GLY A 247 25.23 13.35 0.93
N ASP A 248 26.17 14.28 1.14
CA ASP A 248 26.00 15.55 1.86
C ASP A 248 25.13 16.59 1.14
N GLN A 249 24.69 16.32 -0.10
CA GLN A 249 23.70 17.15 -0.77
C GLN A 249 22.30 16.99 -0.17
N LEU A 250 22.07 15.93 0.61
CA LEU A 250 20.81 15.69 1.31
C LEU A 250 20.87 16.27 2.72
N THR A 251 19.88 17.11 3.05
CA THR A 251 19.62 17.54 4.42
C THR A 251 18.22 17.10 4.83
N CYS A 252 18.14 16.32 5.91
CA CYS A 252 16.87 15.88 6.47
C CYS A 252 16.38 16.81 7.58
N VAL A 253 15.09 17.03 7.64
CA VAL A 253 14.40 17.73 8.73
C VAL A 253 13.47 16.73 9.42
N PHE A 254 13.70 16.50 10.71
CA PHE A 254 12.84 15.69 11.56
C PHE A 254 12.18 16.61 12.59
N VAL A 255 10.86 16.71 12.52
CA VAL A 255 10.05 17.54 13.42
C VAL A 255 9.54 16.69 14.57
N ASP A 256 10.08 16.91 15.77
CA ASP A 256 9.52 16.36 16.99
C ASP A 256 8.41 17.27 17.50
N HIS A 257 7.18 16.91 17.13
CA HIS A 257 5.96 17.59 17.51
C HIS A 257 5.42 17.14 18.89
N GLY A 258 6.15 16.31 19.63
CA GLY A 258 5.75 15.90 20.98
C GLY A 258 4.56 14.94 21.03
N LEU A 259 4.24 14.27 19.91
CA LEU A 259 3.15 13.26 19.82
C LEU A 259 3.67 11.91 19.29
N LEU A 260 4.98 11.68 19.38
CA LEU A 260 5.62 10.42 18.99
C LEU A 260 5.56 9.38 20.13
N ARG A 261 5.88 8.13 19.80
CA ARG A 261 6.02 7.04 20.78
C ARG A 261 7.17 7.30 21.75
N LYS A 262 7.17 6.56 22.85
CA LYS A 262 8.28 6.59 23.82
C LYS A 262 9.61 6.32 23.10
N ASP A 263 10.60 7.16 23.38
CA ASP A 263 11.97 7.09 22.85
C ASP A 263 12.12 7.14 21.31
N GLU A 264 11.06 7.43 20.57
CA GLU A 264 11.12 7.41 19.10
C GLU A 264 12.00 8.51 18.51
N ALA A 265 11.92 9.75 19.04
CA ALA A 265 12.75 10.85 18.61
C ALA A 265 14.26 10.58 18.78
N PRO A 266 14.77 10.17 19.97
CA PRO A 266 16.18 9.85 20.13
C PRO A 266 16.61 8.64 19.28
N GLU A 267 15.77 7.64 19.08
CA GLU A 267 16.06 6.52 18.17
C GLU A 267 16.24 6.96 16.72
N VAL A 268 15.35 7.82 16.22
CA VAL A 268 15.43 8.40 14.86
C VAL A 268 16.70 9.22 14.72
N VAL A 269 16.99 10.11 15.68
CA VAL A 269 18.21 10.94 15.64
C VAL A 269 19.46 10.07 15.63
N LYS A 270 19.56 9.10 16.54
CA LYS A 270 20.70 8.17 16.63
C LYS A 270 20.90 7.39 15.33
N MET A 271 19.82 6.91 14.72
CA MET A 271 19.92 6.14 13.48
C MET A 271 20.44 7.02 12.34
N PHE A 272 19.80 8.14 12.04
CA PHE A 272 20.16 8.91 10.85
C PHE A 272 21.44 9.73 11.04
N ARG A 273 21.64 10.34 12.21
CA ARG A 273 22.83 11.15 12.48
C ARG A 273 24.04 10.30 12.82
N ASP A 274 23.91 9.34 13.75
CA ASP A 274 25.09 8.65 14.29
C ASP A 274 25.45 7.39 13.49
N HIS A 275 24.46 6.66 12.95
CA HIS A 275 24.72 5.43 12.18
C HIS A 275 24.93 5.71 10.69
N TYR A 276 24.07 6.52 10.07
CA TYR A 276 24.17 6.86 8.65
C TYR A 276 24.98 8.14 8.36
N ASN A 277 25.41 8.89 9.39
CA ASN A 277 26.14 10.15 9.24
C ASN A 277 25.44 11.17 8.33
N MET A 278 24.11 11.22 8.40
CA MET A 278 23.31 12.13 7.59
C MET A 278 23.19 13.52 8.23
N GLN A 279 23.15 14.55 7.40
CA GLN A 279 22.81 15.90 7.86
C GLN A 279 21.35 15.93 8.32
N LEU A 280 21.14 16.00 9.63
CA LEU A 280 19.83 15.96 10.26
C LEU A 280 19.58 17.19 11.13
N ILE A 281 18.61 18.00 10.73
CA ILE A 281 18.01 19.03 11.57
C ILE A 281 16.95 18.36 12.44
N HIS A 282 17.22 18.26 13.74
CA HIS A 282 16.24 17.87 14.73
C HIS A 282 15.51 19.13 15.21
N ALA A 283 14.27 19.31 14.76
CA ALA A 283 13.41 20.42 15.12
C ALA A 283 12.54 20.00 16.33
N ASP A 284 13.05 20.27 17.53
CA ASP A 284 12.31 20.08 18.78
C ASP A 284 11.29 21.21 18.95
N GLU A 285 10.03 20.91 18.64
CA GLU A 285 8.92 21.88 18.61
C GLU A 285 7.76 21.40 19.49
N GLN A 286 8.04 20.53 20.48
CA GLN A 286 7.01 19.94 21.33
C GLN A 286 6.16 21.02 22.04
N GLU A 287 6.80 22.06 22.56
CA GLU A 287 6.12 23.17 23.25
C GLU A 287 5.12 23.90 22.34
N LEU A 288 5.48 24.12 21.08
CA LEU A 288 4.63 24.80 20.11
C LEU A 288 3.38 23.98 19.80
N PHE A 289 3.56 22.69 19.49
CA PHE A 289 2.44 21.81 19.13
C PHE A 289 1.51 21.57 20.31
N LEU A 290 2.07 21.27 21.48
CA LEU A 290 1.26 20.98 22.66
C LEU A 290 0.53 22.23 23.15
N GLY A 291 1.15 23.42 23.10
CA GLY A 291 0.49 24.67 23.46
C GLY A 291 -0.69 25.04 22.55
N GLU A 292 -0.60 24.79 21.24
CA GLU A 292 -1.71 25.03 20.30
C GLU A 292 -2.82 23.96 20.39
N LEU A 293 -2.51 22.79 20.95
CA LEU A 293 -3.48 21.71 21.18
C LEU A 293 -4.20 21.83 22.54
N ASP A 294 -3.75 22.72 23.43
CA ASP A 294 -4.37 22.92 24.73
C ASP A 294 -5.87 23.32 24.57
N GLY A 295 -6.73 22.62 25.32
CA GLY A 295 -8.18 22.82 25.27
C GLY A 295 -8.88 22.27 24.01
N GLN A 296 -8.16 21.64 23.07
CA GLN A 296 -8.75 21.09 21.85
C GLN A 296 -9.19 19.65 22.05
N SER A 297 -10.47 19.38 21.81
CA SER A 297 -11.06 18.03 21.94
C SER A 297 -11.57 17.45 20.62
N ASP A 298 -11.96 18.30 19.67
CA ASP A 298 -12.46 17.88 18.36
C ASP A 298 -11.34 17.27 17.49
N PRO A 299 -11.48 16.03 17.00
CA PRO A 299 -10.41 15.32 16.30
C PRO A 299 -10.01 15.99 14.98
N GLU A 300 -10.97 16.53 14.23
CA GLU A 300 -10.72 17.25 12.98
C GLU A 300 -9.94 18.55 13.22
N THR A 301 -10.26 19.26 14.30
CA THR A 301 -9.53 20.46 14.73
C THR A 301 -8.10 20.12 15.13
N LYS A 302 -7.89 19.05 15.93
CA LYS A 302 -6.54 18.55 16.27
C LYS A 302 -5.73 18.24 15.01
N ARG A 303 -6.31 17.52 14.06
CA ARG A 303 -5.66 17.17 12.76
C ARG A 303 -5.25 18.41 11.98
N LYS A 304 -6.13 19.41 11.86
CA LYS A 304 -5.84 20.67 11.14
C LYS A 304 -4.73 21.47 11.81
N ILE A 305 -4.74 21.57 13.14
CA ILE A 305 -3.70 22.27 13.90
C ILE A 305 -2.34 21.60 13.67
N ILE A 306 -2.25 20.28 13.87
CA ILE A 306 -1.01 19.53 13.70
C ILE A 306 -0.49 19.63 12.26
N GLY A 307 -1.37 19.44 11.26
CA GLY A 307 -0.99 19.53 9.86
C GLY A 307 -0.47 20.91 9.46
N ARG A 308 -1.13 21.98 9.91
CA ARG A 308 -0.68 23.38 9.69
C ARG A 308 0.69 23.61 10.34
N LEU A 309 0.84 23.31 11.63
CA LEU A 309 2.09 23.56 12.36
C LEU A 309 3.25 22.77 11.79
N PHE A 310 3.03 21.52 11.38
CA PHE A 310 4.05 20.69 10.74
C PHE A 310 4.56 21.35 9.46
N ILE A 311 3.66 21.87 8.63
CA ILE A 311 4.02 22.61 7.41
C ILE A 311 4.82 23.87 7.74
N ASP A 312 4.37 24.66 8.70
CA ASP A 312 5.00 25.93 9.06
C ASP A 312 6.41 25.71 9.64
N VAL A 313 6.56 24.75 10.55
CA VAL A 313 7.84 24.36 11.15
C VAL A 313 8.77 23.77 10.09
N PHE A 314 8.29 22.83 9.27
CA PHE A 314 9.11 22.25 8.22
C PHE A 314 9.61 23.32 7.26
N GLN A 315 8.74 24.27 6.86
CA GLN A 315 9.14 25.39 5.99
C GLN A 315 10.15 26.32 6.67
N LYS A 316 9.98 26.65 7.96
CA LYS A 316 10.96 27.42 8.75
C LYS A 316 12.35 26.78 8.70
N HIS A 317 12.45 25.47 8.92
CA HIS A 317 13.74 24.77 8.87
C HIS A 317 14.26 24.58 7.45
N ALA A 318 13.39 24.28 6.49
CA ALA A 318 13.77 24.12 5.10
C ALA A 318 14.34 25.41 4.48
N ASN A 319 13.77 26.56 4.82
CA ASN A 319 14.25 27.87 4.35
C ASN A 319 15.65 28.24 4.88
N SER A 320 16.11 27.60 5.96
CA SER A 320 17.48 27.78 6.47
C SER A 320 18.54 27.04 5.67
N ILE A 321 18.12 26.16 4.75
CA ILE A 321 19.00 25.32 3.93
C ILE A 321 19.25 26.03 2.60
N GLU A 322 20.38 26.73 2.51
CA GLU A 322 20.76 27.44 1.29
C GLU A 322 21.08 26.48 0.13
N GLY A 323 20.57 26.80 -1.07
CA GLY A 323 20.86 26.08 -2.31
C GLY A 323 20.00 24.83 -2.55
N ALA A 324 18.95 24.61 -1.77
CA ALA A 324 17.98 23.55 -2.03
C ALA A 324 17.09 23.90 -3.23
N GLU A 325 17.07 23.02 -4.22
CA GLU A 325 16.16 23.10 -5.37
C GLU A 325 15.14 21.95 -5.39
N PHE A 326 15.33 20.95 -4.51
CA PHE A 326 14.56 19.72 -4.51
C PHE A 326 13.99 19.40 -3.12
N LEU A 327 12.78 18.83 -3.12
CA LEU A 327 12.11 18.24 -1.97
C LEU A 327 11.90 16.74 -2.22
N ALA A 328 12.46 15.92 -1.34
CA ALA A 328 12.28 14.48 -1.36
C ALA A 328 10.95 14.08 -0.72
N GLN A 329 10.25 13.12 -1.34
CA GLN A 329 9.03 12.52 -0.79
C GLN A 329 9.08 11.00 -0.93
N GLY A 330 8.55 10.30 0.08
CA GLY A 330 8.40 8.85 0.10
C GLY A 330 7.13 8.36 -0.60
N THR A 331 6.66 9.07 -1.64
CA THR A 331 5.45 8.71 -2.39
C THR A 331 5.57 7.29 -2.93
N LEU A 332 4.56 6.45 -2.70
CA LEU A 332 4.53 5.06 -3.14
C LEU A 332 3.66 4.88 -4.37
N TYR A 333 3.78 3.72 -5.02
CA TYR A 333 3.03 3.42 -6.23
C TYR A 333 1.50 3.43 -6.05
N PRO A 334 0.93 2.91 -4.95
CA PRO A 334 -0.51 3.06 -4.68
C PRO A 334 -0.98 4.52 -4.66
N ASP A 335 -0.17 5.45 -4.14
CA ASP A 335 -0.53 6.87 -4.09
C ASP A 335 -0.57 7.49 -5.50
N VAL A 336 0.35 7.07 -6.37
CA VAL A 336 0.37 7.49 -7.78
C VAL A 336 -0.88 6.99 -8.50
N ILE A 337 -1.26 5.71 -8.31
CA ILE A 337 -2.45 5.14 -8.94
C ILE A 337 -3.72 5.83 -8.45
N GLU A 338 -3.87 6.04 -7.14
CA GLU A 338 -5.03 6.71 -6.55
C GLU A 338 -5.18 8.17 -7.01
N SER A 339 -4.08 8.84 -7.37
CA SER A 339 -4.11 10.21 -7.90
C SER A 339 -4.62 10.27 -9.35
N VAL A 340 -4.49 9.19 -10.12
CA VAL A 340 -4.91 9.09 -11.52
C VAL A 340 -6.26 8.37 -11.57
N SER A 341 -7.35 9.14 -11.61
CA SER A 341 -8.69 8.56 -11.69
C SER A 341 -8.90 7.74 -12.98
N PHE A 342 -9.41 6.51 -12.85
CA PHE A 342 -9.78 5.67 -13.99
C PHE A 342 -10.92 6.28 -14.84
N SER A 343 -11.75 7.15 -14.24
CA SER A 343 -12.89 7.80 -14.89
C SER A 343 -12.59 9.22 -15.39
N GLY A 344 -11.33 9.69 -15.27
CA GLY A 344 -10.90 11.00 -15.77
C GLY A 344 -11.36 12.21 -14.94
N GLY A 345 -12.10 12.00 -13.84
CA GLY A 345 -12.41 13.06 -12.88
C GLY A 345 -11.24 13.34 -11.91
N PRO A 346 -11.13 14.55 -11.32
CA PRO A 346 -10.14 14.80 -10.28
C PRO A 346 -10.38 13.81 -9.14
N SER A 347 -9.38 12.97 -8.86
CA SER A 347 -9.32 12.16 -7.65
C SER A 347 -9.51 13.12 -6.48
N VAL A 348 -10.61 12.96 -5.73
CA VAL A 348 -10.82 13.71 -4.49
C VAL A 348 -9.59 13.40 -3.65
N THR A 349 -8.77 14.40 -3.35
CA THR A 349 -7.51 14.28 -2.62
C THR A 349 -7.76 13.75 -1.21
N ILE A 350 -7.96 12.44 -1.08
CA ILE A 350 -8.30 11.73 0.16
C ILE A 350 -7.03 11.54 1.03
N LYS A 351 -5.83 11.75 0.48
CA LYS A 351 -4.55 11.70 1.22
C LYS A 351 -3.84 13.06 1.25
N SER A 352 -4.42 14.05 1.94
CA SER A 352 -3.77 15.34 2.21
C SER A 352 -2.70 15.29 3.32
N HIS A 353 -2.55 14.15 4.02
CA HIS A 353 -1.79 14.07 5.28
C HIS A 353 -0.43 13.34 5.16
N HIS A 354 -0.15 12.64 4.05
CA HIS A 354 1.07 11.82 3.93
C HIS A 354 2.12 12.42 2.98
N ASN A 355 1.68 13.13 1.95
CA ASN A 355 2.55 13.88 1.07
C ASN A 355 2.30 15.36 1.35
N VAL A 356 3.36 16.16 1.40
CA VAL A 356 3.28 17.60 1.66
C VAL A 356 2.72 18.33 0.42
N GLY A 357 1.53 17.92 -0.05
CA GLY A 357 1.06 17.97 -1.44
C GLY A 357 0.78 19.36 -2.03
N GLY A 358 1.03 20.43 -1.28
CA GLY A 358 1.06 21.81 -1.78
C GLY A 358 2.33 22.58 -1.41
N LEU A 359 3.22 21.98 -0.62
CA LEU A 359 4.45 22.59 -0.13
C LEU A 359 5.50 22.82 -1.23
N PRO A 360 5.75 21.88 -2.18
CA PRO A 360 6.74 22.08 -3.23
C PRO A 360 6.45 23.35 -4.04
N ALA A 361 5.20 23.54 -4.45
CA ALA A 361 4.77 24.70 -5.23
C ALA A 361 4.89 26.02 -4.43
N LYS A 362 4.54 26.01 -3.13
CA LYS A 362 4.70 27.17 -2.26
C LYS A 362 6.18 27.54 -2.00
N MET A 363 7.07 26.55 -2.05
CA MET A 363 8.51 26.74 -1.79
C MET A 363 9.35 26.90 -3.06
N GLY A 364 8.78 26.70 -4.25
CA GLY A 364 9.52 26.70 -5.50
C GLY A 364 10.49 25.51 -5.67
N LEU A 365 10.25 24.40 -4.97
CA LEU A 365 11.08 23.19 -5.01
C LEU A 365 10.54 22.17 -6.02
N LYS A 366 11.45 21.45 -6.68
CA LYS A 366 11.14 20.30 -7.55
C LYS A 366 11.05 19.02 -6.72
N LEU A 367 10.26 18.04 -7.15
CA LEU A 367 10.08 16.79 -6.42
C LEU A 367 11.12 15.73 -6.79
N VAL A 368 11.60 14.98 -5.79
CA VAL A 368 12.36 13.74 -5.94
C VAL A 368 11.60 12.63 -5.22
N GLU A 369 11.01 11.70 -5.97
CA GLU A 369 10.12 10.65 -5.45
C GLU A 369 10.67 9.27 -5.79
N PRO A 370 11.75 8.82 -5.12
CA PRO A 370 12.49 7.66 -5.56
C PRO A 370 11.79 6.33 -5.24
N LEU A 371 10.65 6.34 -4.54
CA LEU A 371 9.85 5.16 -4.20
C LEU A 371 8.55 5.04 -5.01
N ARG A 372 8.32 5.98 -5.95
CA ARG A 372 7.04 6.10 -6.69
C ARG A 372 6.65 4.89 -7.54
N GLU A 373 7.59 3.99 -7.81
CA GLU A 373 7.38 2.75 -8.59
C GLU A 373 7.20 1.50 -7.70
N LEU A 374 7.24 1.66 -6.37
CA LEU A 374 7.26 0.57 -5.40
C LEU A 374 5.97 0.46 -4.58
N PHE A 375 5.60 -0.78 -4.28
CA PHE A 375 4.66 -1.13 -3.22
C PHE A 375 5.36 -1.19 -1.85
N LYS A 376 4.55 -1.22 -0.79
CA LYS A 376 5.03 -1.15 0.61
C LYS A 376 5.95 -2.31 1.00
N ASP A 377 5.66 -3.51 0.50
CA ASP A 377 6.48 -4.71 0.67
C ASP A 377 7.84 -4.57 -0.02
N GLU A 378 7.86 -4.04 -1.25
CA GLU A 378 9.09 -3.72 -1.99
C GLU A 378 9.90 -2.64 -1.27
N VAL A 379 9.27 -1.60 -0.72
CA VAL A 379 9.96 -0.57 0.09
C VAL A 379 10.64 -1.18 1.30
N ARG A 380 9.97 -2.11 2.00
CA ARG A 380 10.58 -2.83 3.12
C ARG A 380 11.77 -3.69 2.67
N ALA A 381 11.63 -4.40 1.55
CA ALA A 381 12.72 -5.19 0.97
C ALA A 381 13.91 -4.30 0.55
N LEU A 382 13.64 -3.14 -0.04
CA LEU A 382 14.66 -2.14 -0.37
C LEU A 382 15.32 -1.57 0.89
N GLY A 383 14.56 -1.34 1.96
CA GLY A 383 15.11 -0.93 3.25
C GLY A 383 16.14 -1.92 3.79
N ARG A 384 15.88 -3.24 3.64
CA ARG A 384 16.83 -4.29 4.05
C ARG A 384 18.09 -4.26 3.19
N GLU A 385 17.91 -4.09 1.88
CA GLU A 385 19.01 -3.97 0.93
C GLU A 385 19.92 -2.75 1.24
N LEU A 386 19.32 -1.65 1.69
CA LEU A 386 20.02 -0.43 2.11
C LEU A 386 20.65 -0.52 3.51
N GLY A 387 20.45 -1.64 4.22
CA GLY A 387 21.02 -1.87 5.55
C GLY A 387 20.23 -1.28 6.71
N LEU A 388 18.96 -0.89 6.52
CA LEU A 388 18.13 -0.44 7.64
C LEU A 388 17.89 -1.61 8.62
N PRO A 389 17.92 -1.34 9.94
CA PRO A 389 17.69 -2.38 10.93
C PRO A 389 16.23 -2.89 10.87
N GLU A 390 16.04 -4.19 11.10
CA GLU A 390 14.72 -4.84 11.05
C GLU A 390 13.73 -4.19 12.04
N SER A 391 14.23 -3.67 13.16
CA SER A 391 13.43 -2.94 14.15
C SER A 391 12.80 -1.64 13.62
N PHE A 392 13.31 -1.08 12.53
CA PHE A 392 12.71 0.05 11.82
C PHE A 392 11.82 -0.41 10.66
N ILE A 393 12.28 -1.36 9.85
CA ILE A 393 11.58 -1.86 8.66
C ILE A 393 10.26 -2.55 9.03
N GLY A 394 10.28 -3.36 10.09
CA GLY A 394 9.14 -4.10 10.58
C GLY A 394 8.11 -3.25 11.33
N ARG A 395 8.38 -1.97 11.62
CA ARG A 395 7.47 -1.13 12.42
C ARG A 395 6.07 -1.11 11.82
N HIS A 396 5.10 -1.27 12.72
CA HIS A 396 3.69 -0.98 12.41
C HIS A 396 3.54 0.47 11.95
N PRO A 397 2.56 0.75 11.07
CA PRO A 397 2.24 2.12 10.68
C PRO A 397 1.96 3.01 11.89
N PHE A 398 2.46 4.24 11.84
CA PHE A 398 2.21 5.27 12.84
C PHE A 398 1.59 6.49 12.16
N PRO A 399 0.46 7.02 12.65
CA PRO A 399 -0.24 8.12 12.01
C PRO A 399 0.55 9.44 12.12
N GLY A 400 0.40 10.32 11.12
CA GLY A 400 1.06 11.64 11.13
C GLY A 400 0.73 12.50 12.36
N PRO A 401 -0.55 12.60 12.78
CA PRO A 401 -0.92 13.23 14.05
C PRO A 401 -0.43 12.49 15.31
N GLY A 402 0.17 11.32 15.16
CA GLY A 402 0.71 10.51 16.24
C GLY A 402 -0.29 10.19 17.33
N LEU A 403 0.14 10.34 18.58
CA LEU A 403 -0.65 10.04 19.77
C LEU A 403 -1.89 10.95 19.95
N ALA A 404 -1.99 12.07 19.21
CA ALA A 404 -3.15 12.95 19.31
C ALA A 404 -4.47 12.27 18.93
N ILE A 405 -4.40 11.31 18.01
CA ILE A 405 -5.54 10.50 17.55
C ILE A 405 -5.61 9.13 18.24
N ARG A 406 -4.90 9.00 19.37
CA ARG A 406 -5.01 7.86 20.30
C ARG A 406 -5.33 8.35 21.72
N CYS A 407 -5.59 9.64 21.85
CA CYS A 407 -6.05 10.30 23.06
C CYS A 407 -7.38 11.03 22.74
N PRO A 408 -8.51 10.29 22.66
CA PRO A 408 -9.81 10.89 22.45
C PRO A 408 -10.14 12.01 23.43
N GLY A 409 -10.76 13.06 22.91
CA GLY A 409 -11.01 14.30 23.63
C GLY A 409 -9.74 15.15 23.80
N GLU A 410 -9.69 15.88 24.91
CA GLU A 410 -8.61 16.85 25.21
C GLU A 410 -7.28 16.15 25.49
N ILE A 411 -6.23 16.64 24.83
CA ILE A 411 -4.85 16.18 24.99
C ILE A 411 -4.21 16.98 26.12
N THR A 412 -3.56 16.28 27.05
CA THR A 412 -2.69 16.91 28.05
C THR A 412 -1.36 16.17 28.09
N ARG A 413 -0.30 16.87 28.52
CA ARG A 413 1.04 16.29 28.66
C ARG A 413 1.04 15.02 29.51
N ALA A 414 0.39 15.10 30.68
CA ALA A 414 0.25 13.95 31.57
C ALA A 414 -0.46 12.76 30.91
N LYS A 415 -1.53 12.99 30.11
CA LYS A 415 -2.18 11.90 29.38
C LYS A 415 -1.27 11.28 28.31
N LEU A 416 -0.48 12.10 27.62
CA LEU A 416 0.47 11.61 26.61
C LEU A 416 1.58 10.77 27.25
N ASP A 417 2.09 11.16 28.41
CA ASP A 417 3.11 10.39 29.13
C ASP A 417 2.57 9.03 29.58
N ILE A 418 1.36 9.02 30.17
CA ILE A 418 0.65 7.77 30.51
C ILE A 418 0.48 6.87 29.29
N LEU A 419 0.04 7.46 28.17
CA LEU A 419 -0.20 6.74 26.93
C LEU A 419 1.09 6.14 26.34
N ARG A 420 2.21 6.87 26.38
CA ARG A 420 3.52 6.40 25.91
C ARG A 420 3.99 5.18 26.69
N GLU A 421 3.86 5.21 28.02
CA GLU A 421 4.25 4.09 28.88
C GLU A 421 3.37 2.85 28.62
N ALA A 422 2.05 3.04 28.55
CA ALA A 422 1.12 1.95 28.26
C ALA A 422 1.35 1.33 26.87
N ASP A 423 1.56 2.15 25.84
CA ASP A 423 1.87 1.69 24.48
C ASP A 423 3.20 0.93 24.43
N ALA A 424 4.23 1.43 25.12
CA ALA A 424 5.53 0.76 25.19
C ALA A 424 5.42 -0.65 25.83
N ILE A 425 4.69 -0.79 26.94
CA ILE A 425 4.45 -2.09 27.58
C ILE A 425 3.68 -3.03 26.65
N TYR A 426 2.63 -2.53 25.99
CA TYR A 426 1.83 -3.35 25.10
C TYR A 426 2.64 -3.90 23.93
N ILE A 427 3.44 -3.05 23.29
CA ILE A 427 4.29 -3.43 22.16
C ILE A 427 5.41 -4.37 22.61
N ASP A 428 6.01 -4.14 23.78
CA ASP A 428 6.98 -5.07 24.40
C ASP A 428 6.36 -6.46 24.63
N GLN A 429 5.14 -6.52 25.15
CA GLN A 429 4.41 -7.78 25.36
C GLN A 429 4.14 -8.53 24.06
N ILE A 430 3.66 -7.83 23.02
CA ILE A 430 3.45 -8.39 21.69
C ILE A 430 4.76 -8.98 21.12
N ARG A 431 5.87 -8.26 21.26
CA ARG A 431 7.19 -8.70 20.77
C ARG A 431 7.71 -9.92 21.53
N LYS A 432 7.59 -9.94 22.85
CA LYS A 432 8.01 -11.09 23.69
C LYS A 432 7.29 -12.37 23.34
N HIS A 433 6.04 -12.27 22.90
CA HIS A 433 5.24 -13.40 22.45
C HIS A 433 5.43 -13.75 20.95
N GLY A 434 6.29 -13.03 20.23
CA GLY A 434 6.53 -13.26 18.80
C GLY A 434 5.36 -12.89 17.89
N LEU A 435 4.37 -12.14 18.38
CA LEU A 435 3.13 -11.85 17.65
C LEU A 435 3.22 -10.59 16.76
N TYR A 436 4.32 -9.83 16.86
CA TYR A 436 4.43 -8.51 16.24
C TYR A 436 4.26 -8.53 14.71
N ASP A 437 4.85 -9.54 14.05
CA ASP A 437 4.83 -9.66 12.60
C ASP A 437 3.53 -10.28 12.06
N GLU A 438 2.72 -10.89 12.93
CA GLU A 438 1.37 -11.38 12.58
C GLU A 438 0.33 -10.25 12.59
N ILE A 439 0.62 -9.17 13.30
CA ILE A 439 -0.28 -8.04 13.49
C ILE A 439 0.08 -6.94 12.48
N TRP A 440 -0.93 -6.38 11.83
CA TRP A 440 -0.71 -5.28 10.89
C TRP A 440 -0.44 -3.95 11.61
N GLN A 441 -1.21 -3.67 12.66
CA GLN A 441 -1.01 -2.52 13.53
C GLN A 441 -1.54 -2.84 14.93
N ALA A 442 -0.77 -2.48 15.96
CA ALA A 442 -1.19 -2.47 17.35
C ALA A 442 -0.85 -1.15 18.04
N PHE A 443 -1.69 -0.73 18.98
CA PHE A 443 -1.47 0.44 19.81
C PHE A 443 -2.40 0.48 21.03
N VAL A 444 -2.10 1.39 21.95
CA VAL A 444 -3.00 1.77 23.06
C VAL A 444 -3.69 3.09 22.77
N ALA A 445 -4.95 3.22 23.18
CA ALA A 445 -5.68 4.49 23.24
C ALA A 445 -6.13 4.79 24.68
N ILE A 446 -5.96 6.03 25.15
CA ILE A 446 -6.40 6.45 26.49
C ILE A 446 -7.83 6.99 26.45
N LEU A 447 -8.75 6.38 27.21
CA LEU A 447 -10.15 6.73 27.15
C LEU A 447 -10.44 8.00 27.98
N PRO A 448 -11.37 8.88 27.54
CA PRO A 448 -11.73 10.11 28.26
C PRO A 448 -12.67 9.83 29.44
N VAL A 449 -12.43 8.72 30.16
CA VAL A 449 -13.21 8.30 31.32
C VAL A 449 -12.27 7.97 32.48
N ARG A 450 -12.74 8.26 33.69
CA ARG A 450 -12.08 7.86 34.92
C ARG A 450 -12.84 6.70 35.54
N THR A 451 -12.12 5.76 36.14
CA THR A 451 -12.71 4.59 36.76
C THR A 451 -12.23 4.41 38.18
N VAL A 452 -13.08 3.80 39.00
CA VAL A 452 -12.70 3.43 40.36
C VAL A 452 -11.90 2.13 40.31
N GLY A 453 -10.76 2.12 40.99
CA GLY A 453 -9.93 0.95 41.21
C GLY A 453 -9.62 0.75 42.69
N VAL A 454 -9.12 -0.44 43.01
CA VAL A 454 -8.48 -0.73 44.29
C VAL A 454 -7.08 -1.23 43.96
N MET A 455 -6.07 -0.48 44.35
CA MET A 455 -4.66 -0.80 44.13
C MET A 455 -3.95 -0.76 45.49
N GLY A 456 -3.41 -1.91 45.92
CA GLY A 456 -3.04 -2.11 47.32
C GLY A 456 -4.27 -2.02 48.24
N ASP A 457 -4.15 -1.29 49.34
CA ASP A 457 -5.25 -1.05 50.29
C ASP A 457 -6.03 0.26 50.01
N GLY A 458 -5.65 0.99 48.95
CA GLY A 458 -6.19 2.31 48.62
C GLY A 458 -7.18 2.31 47.45
N ARG A 459 -8.14 3.24 47.47
CA ARG A 459 -9.04 3.50 46.35
C ARG A 459 -8.36 4.45 45.35
N THR A 460 -8.40 4.10 44.07
CA THR A 460 -7.85 4.94 42.99
C THR A 460 -8.94 5.46 42.05
N TYR A 461 -8.63 6.57 41.36
CA TYR A 461 -9.52 7.19 40.37
C TYR A 461 -8.73 7.60 39.12
N ASP A 462 -8.42 6.60 38.30
CA ASP A 462 -7.49 6.70 37.17
C ASP A 462 -8.18 6.46 35.83
N TYR A 463 -7.44 6.59 34.74
CA TYR A 463 -7.97 6.40 33.40
C TYR A 463 -8.22 4.91 33.10
N ALA A 464 -9.13 4.68 32.15
CA ALA A 464 -9.17 3.44 31.41
C ALA A 464 -8.41 3.59 30.09
N CYS A 465 -7.80 2.51 29.59
CA CYS A 465 -7.24 2.45 28.24
C CYS A 465 -7.85 1.31 27.43
N ALA A 466 -7.83 1.44 26.12
CA ALA A 466 -8.19 0.41 25.15
C ALA A 466 -6.94 -0.08 24.42
N LEU A 467 -6.73 -1.39 24.45
CA LEU A 467 -5.78 -2.08 23.58
C LEU A 467 -6.43 -2.30 22.21
N ARG A 468 -5.70 -2.01 21.13
CA ARG A 468 -6.15 -2.21 19.76
C ARG A 468 -5.08 -2.98 18.99
N ALA A 469 -5.48 -4.07 18.32
CA ALA A 469 -4.66 -4.73 17.31
C ALA A 469 -5.54 -5.26 16.18
N VAL A 470 -5.03 -5.17 14.95
CA VAL A 470 -5.77 -5.60 13.76
C VAL A 470 -4.89 -6.40 12.80
N THR A 471 -5.52 -7.29 12.03
CA THR A 471 -4.96 -7.92 10.84
C THR A 471 -5.56 -7.26 9.60
N SER A 472 -4.71 -7.00 8.60
CA SER A 472 -5.15 -6.39 7.34
C SER A 472 -4.11 -6.64 6.24
N VAL A 473 -4.55 -6.54 4.99
CA VAL A 473 -3.67 -6.57 3.81
C VAL A 473 -3.26 -5.15 3.39
N ASP A 474 -4.16 -4.18 3.50
CA ASP A 474 -3.99 -2.82 2.96
C ASP A 474 -4.57 -1.70 3.84
N GLY A 475 -5.15 -2.02 5.00
CA GLY A 475 -5.80 -1.07 5.91
C GLY A 475 -7.19 -0.61 5.47
N MET A 476 -7.72 -1.04 4.30
CA MET A 476 -9.07 -0.70 3.85
C MET A 476 -10.13 -1.53 4.58
N THR A 477 -9.87 -2.82 4.77
CA THR A 477 -10.65 -3.72 5.63
C THR A 477 -9.72 -4.35 6.67
N ALA A 478 -10.20 -4.54 7.90
CA ALA A 478 -9.38 -5.11 8.96
C ALA A 478 -10.22 -5.86 9.97
N ASP A 479 -9.73 -7.00 10.44
CA ASP A 479 -10.31 -7.74 11.56
C ASP A 479 -9.48 -7.53 12.82
N TYR A 480 -10.12 -7.47 13.97
CA TYR A 480 -9.40 -7.41 15.25
C TYR A 480 -8.54 -8.66 15.42
N TYR A 481 -7.35 -8.52 16.02
CA TYR A 481 -6.47 -9.67 16.23
C TYR A 481 -7.02 -10.54 17.39
N PRO A 482 -7.21 -11.85 17.21
CA PRO A 482 -7.83 -12.69 18.24
C PRO A 482 -6.81 -13.13 19.29
N PHE A 483 -6.35 -12.22 20.14
CA PHE A 483 -5.45 -12.57 21.26
C PHE A 483 -6.08 -13.60 22.19
N SER A 484 -5.24 -14.45 22.80
CA SER A 484 -5.67 -15.30 23.90
C SER A 484 -6.03 -14.47 25.14
N HIS A 485 -6.98 -14.95 25.94
CA HIS A 485 -7.32 -14.30 27.21
C HIS A 485 -6.15 -14.28 28.20
N GLU A 486 -5.24 -15.26 28.12
CA GLU A 486 -4.01 -15.30 28.90
C GLU A 486 -3.11 -14.11 28.58
N PHE A 487 -2.83 -13.87 27.29
CA PHE A 487 -2.04 -12.73 26.84
C PHE A 487 -2.67 -11.39 27.26
N LEU A 488 -4.00 -11.25 27.08
CA LEU A 488 -4.72 -10.04 27.47
C LEU A 488 -4.65 -9.81 28.98
N GLY A 489 -4.80 -10.87 29.79
CA GLY A 489 -4.72 -10.81 31.25
C GLY A 489 -3.34 -10.43 31.76
N GLU A 490 -2.27 -11.02 31.20
CA GLU A 490 -0.89 -10.67 31.54
C GLU A 490 -0.58 -9.21 31.17
N THR A 491 -0.91 -8.81 29.94
CA THR A 491 -0.66 -7.45 29.44
C THR A 491 -1.40 -6.41 30.28
N ALA A 492 -2.68 -6.65 30.58
CA ALA A 492 -3.47 -5.76 31.42
C ALA A 492 -2.87 -5.63 32.84
N THR A 493 -2.41 -6.74 33.41
CA THR A 493 -1.77 -6.75 34.74
C THR A 493 -0.50 -5.91 34.74
N ARG A 494 0.34 -6.03 33.71
CA ARG A 494 1.57 -5.22 33.58
C ARG A 494 1.25 -3.74 33.45
N ILE A 495 0.33 -3.36 32.55
CA ILE A 495 -0.06 -1.95 32.37
C ILE A 495 -0.56 -1.34 33.68
N ILE A 496 -1.46 -2.04 34.38
CA ILE A 496 -2.04 -1.56 35.65
C ILE A 496 -0.98 -1.42 36.76
N ASN A 497 0.00 -2.31 36.81
CA ASN A 497 1.03 -2.32 37.85
C ASN A 497 2.20 -1.36 37.57
N GLU A 498 2.54 -1.14 36.30
CA GLU A 498 3.72 -0.39 35.88
C GLU A 498 3.39 1.06 35.48
N VAL A 499 2.14 1.37 35.10
CA VAL A 499 1.72 2.71 34.62
C VAL A 499 0.84 3.42 35.63
N GLU A 500 1.43 4.38 36.34
CA GLU A 500 0.66 5.29 37.20
C GLU A 500 -0.33 6.10 36.35
N GLY A 501 -1.62 6.06 36.71
CA GLY A 501 -2.68 6.75 35.98
C GLY A 501 -3.57 5.87 35.10
N ILE A 502 -3.36 4.53 35.05
CA ILE A 502 -4.29 3.56 34.45
C ILE A 502 -4.69 2.50 35.47
N ASN A 503 -5.99 2.33 35.72
CA ASN A 503 -6.51 1.27 36.59
C ASN A 503 -7.50 0.33 35.91
N ARG A 504 -7.70 0.48 34.60
CA ARG A 504 -8.58 -0.37 33.82
C ARG A 504 -8.09 -0.49 32.38
N VAL A 505 -8.12 -1.71 31.86
CA VAL A 505 -7.69 -2.03 30.50
C VAL A 505 -8.83 -2.74 29.80
N THR A 506 -9.12 -2.37 28.56
CA THR A 506 -10.10 -3.01 27.67
C THR A 506 -9.45 -3.44 26.37
N TYR A 507 -10.11 -4.30 25.59
CA TYR A 507 -9.65 -4.69 24.25
C TYR A 507 -10.74 -4.41 23.22
N ASP A 508 -10.38 -3.78 22.10
CA ASP A 508 -11.32 -3.47 21.02
C ASP A 508 -11.49 -4.65 20.06
N ILE A 509 -12.69 -5.25 20.10
CA ILE A 509 -13.12 -6.39 19.28
C ILE A 509 -13.94 -5.95 18.04
N THR A 510 -13.86 -4.69 17.63
CA THR A 510 -14.62 -4.14 16.50
C THR A 510 -13.82 -4.23 15.20
N SER A 511 -14.32 -4.96 14.21
CA SER A 511 -13.73 -4.98 12.86
C SER A 511 -13.98 -3.68 12.09
N LYS A 512 -13.21 -3.46 11.03
CA LYS A 512 -13.44 -2.43 10.01
C LYS A 512 -13.96 -3.11 8.74
N PRO A 513 -15.23 -2.91 8.34
CA PRO A 513 -16.32 -2.17 9.04
C PRO A 513 -16.96 -2.95 10.22
N PRO A 514 -17.75 -2.30 11.11
CA PRO A 514 -18.23 -0.91 11.05
C PRO A 514 -17.32 0.12 11.72
N GLY A 515 -16.32 -0.30 12.49
CA GLY A 515 -15.36 0.59 13.14
C GLY A 515 -14.32 1.14 12.17
N THR A 516 -13.40 1.94 12.69
CA THR A 516 -12.13 2.25 12.03
C THR A 516 -10.97 1.66 12.84
N ILE A 517 -9.73 1.79 12.35
CA ILE A 517 -8.59 1.23 13.07
C ILE A 517 -8.22 2.12 14.26
N GLU A 518 -8.05 3.43 14.03
CA GLU A 518 -7.68 4.44 15.05
C GLU A 518 -8.89 4.92 15.89
N TRP A 519 -8.63 5.56 17.03
CA TRP A 519 -9.63 5.99 18.03
C TRP A 519 -9.46 7.49 18.35
N GLU A 520 -10.34 8.35 17.82
CA GLU A 520 -10.17 9.82 17.88
C GLU A 520 -11.19 10.57 18.73
#